data_AF-A0A177K0V3-F1
#
_entry.id   AF-A0A177K0V3-F1
#
_cell.length_a   1.000
_cell.length_b   1.000
_cell.length_c   1.000
_cell.angle_alpha   90.00
_cell.angle_beta   90.00
_cell.angle_gamma   90.00
#
_symmetry.space_group_name_H-M   'P 1'
#
loop_
_entity.id
_entity.type
_entity.pdbx_description
1 polymer ?
#
loop_
_entity_poly.entity_id
_entity_poly.type
_entity_poly.pdbx_seq_one_letter_code
_entity_poly.pdbx_strand_id
1 'polypeptide(L)'
;MEAPRIDKTATSRLLIGLALCAALMSSAFFLHVRRDAEDHGSVSGASAQLLPGLTLENAEPAGTGLVVTSMESSGPAARAGIAVGDDLIRIDGTPIASLDQANAYLSQHGNAHLILGLRHQDAVRMVALDRSPD
;
A
#
# COMPACT_ATOMS: atom_id res chain seq x y z
N MET A 1 -1.81 -48.09 48.96
CA MET A 1 -2.40 -47.35 47.82
C MET A 1 -2.02 -45.90 48.04
N GLU A 2 -0.81 -45.53 47.60
CA GLU A 2 -0.16 -44.24 47.89
C GLU A 2 -0.66 -43.20 46.88
N ALA A 3 -1.35 -42.16 47.34
CA ALA A 3 -1.82 -41.08 46.48
C ALA A 3 -0.65 -40.14 46.13
N PRO A 4 -0.44 -39.78 44.85
CA PRO A 4 0.64 -38.88 44.47
C PRO A 4 0.38 -37.48 45.04
N ARG A 5 1.29 -37.02 45.90
CA ARG A 5 1.25 -35.70 46.55
C ARG A 5 1.63 -34.65 45.50
N ILE A 6 0.62 -34.02 44.88
CA ILE A 6 0.84 -32.98 43.86
C ILE A 6 1.38 -31.72 44.54
N ASP A 7 2.66 -31.42 44.30
CA ASP A 7 3.32 -30.20 44.78
C ASP A 7 2.73 -28.95 44.10
N LYS A 8 1.90 -28.22 44.83
CA LYS A 8 1.22 -26.98 44.38
C LYS A 8 2.19 -25.91 43.86
N THR A 9 3.43 -25.92 44.33
CA THR A 9 4.50 -24.99 43.94
C THR A 9 5.07 -25.29 42.56
N ALA A 10 5.09 -26.56 42.12
CA ALA A 10 5.53 -26.95 40.80
C ALA A 10 4.50 -26.55 39.72
N THR A 11 3.20 -26.75 40.01
CA THR A 11 2.10 -26.40 39.10
C THR A 11 2.01 -24.90 38.86
N SER A 12 2.22 -24.08 39.90
CA SER A 12 2.15 -22.62 39.80
C SER A 12 3.27 -22.04 38.91
N ARG A 13 4.49 -22.60 39.00
CA ARG A 13 5.62 -22.21 38.14
C ARG A 13 5.40 -22.54 36.67
N LEU A 14 4.78 -23.70 36.39
CA LEU A 14 4.49 -24.14 35.04
C LEU A 14 3.44 -23.24 34.35
N LEU A 15 2.40 -22.83 35.10
CA LEU A 15 1.34 -21.94 34.59
C LEU A 15 1.86 -20.52 34.29
N ILE A 16 2.75 -19.99 35.12
CA ILE A 16 3.36 -18.67 34.89
C ILE A 16 4.23 -18.68 33.62
N GLY A 17 5.02 -19.74 33.41
CA GLY A 17 5.86 -19.89 32.23
C GLY A 17 5.04 -19.99 30.93
N LEU A 18 3.94 -20.75 30.95
CA LEU A 18 3.05 -20.90 29.80
C LEU A 18 2.35 -19.57 29.45
N ALA A 19 1.88 -18.82 30.45
CA ALA A 19 1.23 -17.52 30.26
C ALA A 19 2.20 -16.48 29.65
N LEU A 20 3.47 -16.49 30.07
CA LEU A 20 4.49 -15.58 29.53
C LEU A 20 4.81 -15.91 28.06
N CYS A 21 4.88 -17.20 27.71
CA CYS A 21 5.08 -17.62 26.32
C CYS A 21 3.89 -17.25 25.41
N ALA A 22 2.65 -17.43 25.90
CA ALA A 22 1.45 -17.05 25.17
C ALA A 22 1.38 -15.52 24.96
N ALA A 23 1.77 -14.72 25.95
CA ALA A 23 1.83 -13.26 25.82
C ALA A 23 2.89 -12.80 24.80
N LEU A 24 4.06 -13.44 24.76
CA LEU A 24 5.11 -13.10 23.80
C LEU A 24 4.76 -13.52 22.35
N MET A 25 4.15 -14.70 22.16
CA MET A 25 3.66 -15.12 20.85
C MET A 25 2.50 -14.25 20.36
N SER A 26 1.59 -13.87 21.27
CA SER A 26 0.52 -12.91 20.98
C SER A 26 1.10 -11.54 20.62
N SER A 27 2.10 -11.05 21.36
CA SER A 27 2.72 -9.75 21.09
C SER A 27 3.47 -9.71 19.76
N ALA A 28 4.19 -10.77 19.38
CA ALA A 28 4.87 -10.86 18.08
C ALA A 28 3.88 -10.92 16.90
N PHE A 29 2.75 -11.62 17.07
CA PHE A 29 1.70 -11.66 16.06
C PHE A 29 0.94 -10.32 15.97
N PHE A 30 0.66 -9.68 17.10
CA PHE A 30 -0.07 -8.41 17.15
C PHE A 30 0.77 -7.22 16.67
N LEU A 31 2.10 -7.24 16.85
CA LEU A 31 3.02 -6.28 16.24
C LEU A 31 3.20 -6.49 14.73
N HIS A 32 2.88 -7.68 14.21
CA HIS A 32 2.85 -7.94 12.77
C HIS A 32 1.52 -7.51 12.15
N VAL A 33 0.38 -7.80 12.81
CA VAL A 33 -0.96 -7.38 12.38
C VAL A 33 -1.19 -5.87 12.52
N ARG A 34 -0.53 -5.18 13.46
CA ARG A 34 -0.61 -3.72 13.60
C ARG A 34 0.32 -2.93 12.68
N ARG A 35 0.97 -3.57 11.70
CA ARG A 35 1.70 -2.85 10.65
C ARG A 35 0.84 -2.43 9.45
N ASP A 36 -0.44 -2.77 9.42
CA ASP A 36 -1.37 -2.38 8.34
C ASP A 36 -2.42 -1.33 8.78
N ALA A 37 -2.08 -0.50 9.75
CA ALA A 37 -2.86 0.68 10.09
C ALA A 37 -1.91 1.82 10.47
N GLU A 38 -1.01 2.19 9.54
CA GLU A 38 -0.52 3.55 9.53
C GLU A 38 -1.70 4.45 9.15
N ASP A 39 -2.24 5.05 10.20
CA ASP A 39 -3.14 6.19 10.23
C ASP A 39 -2.57 7.34 9.37
N HIS A 40 -2.78 7.26 8.07
CA HIS A 40 -2.75 8.41 7.18
C HIS A 40 -4.21 8.79 6.93
N GLY A 41 -4.61 9.85 7.62
CA GLY A 41 -5.97 10.36 7.63
C GLY A 41 -6.56 10.39 6.23
N SER A 42 -7.72 9.73 6.13
CA SER A 42 -8.61 9.77 4.97
C SER A 42 -8.94 11.23 4.64
N VAL A 43 -8.18 11.81 3.71
CA VAL A 43 -8.61 13.00 2.99
C VAL A 43 -9.41 12.48 1.79
N SER A 44 -10.72 12.31 2.02
CA SER A 44 -11.69 12.16 0.93
C SER A 44 -11.53 13.39 0.02
N GLY A 45 -10.94 13.18 -1.16
CA GLY A 45 -10.56 14.25 -2.10
C GLY A 45 -9.06 14.59 -2.16
N ALA A 46 -8.15 13.74 -1.69
CA ALA A 46 -6.73 13.94 -1.93
C ALA A 46 -6.43 13.86 -3.44
N SER A 47 -6.04 14.98 -4.03
CA SER A 47 -5.35 15.06 -5.33
C SER A 47 -3.87 15.24 -5.07
N ALA A 48 -3.01 14.48 -5.75
CA ALA A 48 -1.56 14.62 -5.62
C ALA A 48 -0.85 14.57 -6.97
N GLN A 49 0.15 15.45 -7.11
CA GLN A 49 1.05 15.49 -8.25
C GLN A 49 2.25 14.55 -7.99
N LEU A 50 2.00 13.24 -8.03
CA LEU A 50 3.03 12.24 -7.71
C LEU A 50 3.95 11.92 -8.89
N LEU A 51 3.50 12.21 -10.11
CA LEU A 51 4.21 11.95 -11.35
C LEU A 51 4.39 13.26 -12.14
N PRO A 52 5.47 13.41 -12.94
CA PRO A 52 5.70 14.64 -13.69
C PRO A 52 4.54 14.95 -14.64
N GLY A 53 3.95 16.14 -14.47
CA GLY A 53 2.84 16.60 -15.29
C GLY A 53 1.54 15.79 -15.14
N LEU A 54 1.37 14.97 -14.09
CA LEU A 54 0.12 14.24 -13.82
C LEU A 54 -0.43 14.50 -12.41
N THR A 55 -1.71 14.85 -12.36
CA THR A 55 -2.50 14.91 -11.13
C THR A 55 -3.34 13.66 -11.02
N LEU A 56 -3.19 12.96 -9.89
CA LEU A 56 -3.92 11.73 -9.57
C LEU A 56 -4.82 11.96 -8.37
N GLU A 57 -5.98 11.32 -8.37
CA GLU A 57 -6.92 11.30 -7.25
C GLU A 57 -7.31 9.87 -6.89
N ASN A 58 -7.70 9.63 -5.64
CA ASN A 58 -8.27 8.34 -5.26
C ASN A 58 -9.61 8.13 -5.98
N ALA A 59 -9.74 6.99 -6.67
CA ALA A 59 -10.99 6.61 -7.28
C ALA A 59 -12.02 6.24 -6.20
N GLU A 60 -13.29 6.58 -6.45
CA GLU A 60 -14.41 6.25 -5.56
C GLU A 60 -15.15 5.00 -6.08
N PRO A 61 -15.47 4.03 -5.21
CA PRO A 61 -15.17 3.99 -3.78
C PRO A 61 -13.67 3.79 -3.48
N ALA A 62 -13.19 4.34 -2.37
CA ALA A 62 -11.80 4.25 -1.94
C ALA A 62 -11.22 2.82 -2.04
N GLY A 63 -9.98 2.72 -2.53
CA GLY A 63 -9.28 1.45 -2.73
C GLY A 63 -9.56 0.77 -4.07
N THR A 64 -10.25 1.43 -4.99
CA THR A 64 -10.50 0.91 -6.35
C THR A 64 -9.42 1.26 -7.36
N GLY A 65 -8.53 2.21 -7.03
CA GLY A 65 -7.47 2.68 -7.92
C GLY A 65 -7.24 4.17 -7.78
N LEU A 66 -6.45 4.69 -8.71
CA LEU A 66 -6.22 6.12 -8.88
C LEU A 66 -6.80 6.57 -10.21
N VAL A 67 -7.38 7.76 -10.27
CA VAL A 67 -7.87 8.36 -11.52
C VAL A 67 -7.02 9.57 -11.89
N VAL A 68 -6.71 9.70 -13.18
CA VAL A 68 -6.03 10.87 -13.73
C VAL A 68 -7.05 12.00 -13.86
N THR A 69 -6.92 13.06 -13.06
CA THR A 69 -7.86 14.20 -13.09
C THR A 69 -7.31 15.41 -13.84
N SER A 70 -5.99 15.50 -13.98
CA SER A 70 -5.35 16.54 -14.78
C SER A 70 -4.00 16.06 -15.32
N MET A 71 -3.61 16.61 -16.46
CA MET A 71 -2.34 16.31 -17.11
C MET A 71 -1.79 17.55 -17.83
N GLU A 72 -0.48 17.70 -17.82
CA GLU A 72 0.23 18.70 -18.61
C GLU A 72 0.21 18.31 -20.10
N SER A 73 -0.33 19.20 -20.95
CA SER A 73 -0.61 18.90 -22.36
C SER A 73 0.65 18.61 -23.20
N SER A 74 1.80 19.16 -22.82
CA SER A 74 3.10 18.95 -23.49
C SER A 74 4.06 18.08 -22.69
N GLY A 75 3.60 17.50 -21.57
CA GLY A 75 4.43 16.73 -20.65
C GLY A 75 4.74 15.31 -21.14
N PRO A 76 5.65 14.60 -20.44
CA PRO A 76 6.00 13.21 -20.76
C PRO A 76 4.78 12.28 -20.75
N ALA A 77 3.81 12.53 -19.87
CA ALA A 77 2.57 11.77 -19.79
C ALA A 77 1.68 11.91 -21.03
N ALA A 78 1.54 13.14 -21.56
CA ALA A 78 0.78 13.38 -22.79
C ALA A 78 1.45 12.73 -24.00
N ARG A 79 2.79 12.82 -24.10
CA ARG A 79 3.59 12.12 -25.12
C ARG A 79 3.43 10.60 -25.05
N ALA A 80 3.24 10.07 -23.85
CA ALA A 80 3.03 8.65 -23.62
C ALA A 80 1.57 8.19 -23.87
N GLY A 81 0.67 9.12 -24.22
CA GLY A 81 -0.72 8.81 -24.55
C GLY A 81 -1.60 8.56 -23.31
N ILE A 82 -1.25 9.15 -22.17
CA ILE A 82 -2.10 9.19 -20.97
C ILE A 82 -3.20 10.23 -21.20
N ALA A 83 -4.39 9.98 -20.66
CA ALA A 83 -5.55 10.85 -20.80
C ALA A 83 -6.23 11.08 -19.44
N VAL A 84 -6.90 12.22 -19.31
CA VAL A 84 -7.77 12.49 -18.16
C VAL A 84 -8.92 11.49 -18.17
N GLY A 85 -9.23 10.93 -17.00
CA GLY A 85 -10.21 9.86 -16.80
C GLY A 85 -9.64 8.45 -16.92
N ASP A 86 -8.33 8.28 -17.13
CA ASP A 86 -7.71 6.96 -17.00
C ASP A 86 -7.61 6.52 -15.55
N ASP A 87 -7.87 5.25 -15.30
CA ASP A 87 -7.59 4.63 -14.01
C ASP A 87 -6.17 4.09 -13.99
N LEU A 88 -5.30 4.63 -13.15
CA LEU A 88 -4.01 4.04 -12.80
C LEU A 88 -4.23 2.88 -11.82
N ILE A 89 -3.93 1.68 -12.31
CA ILE A 89 -4.10 0.42 -11.58
C ILE A 89 -2.77 -0.25 -11.19
N ARG A 90 -1.68 0.11 -11.87
CA ARG A 90 -0.33 -0.45 -11.60
C ARG A 90 0.79 0.54 -11.87
N ILE A 91 1.88 0.41 -11.11
CA ILE A 91 3.17 1.06 -11.39
C ILE A 91 4.25 -0.04 -11.38
N ASP A 92 5.00 -0.17 -12.47
CA ASP A 92 6.05 -1.18 -12.68
C ASP A 92 5.59 -2.61 -12.38
N GLY A 93 4.34 -2.92 -12.76
CA GLY A 93 3.72 -4.22 -12.50
C GLY A 93 3.19 -4.40 -11.06
N THR A 94 3.48 -3.47 -10.15
CA THR A 94 2.95 -3.46 -8.78
C THR A 94 1.53 -2.90 -8.78
N PRO A 95 0.52 -3.62 -8.24
CA PRO A 95 -0.83 -3.10 -8.08
C PRO A 95 -0.87 -1.90 -7.14
N ILE A 96 -1.57 -0.84 -7.55
CA ILE A 96 -1.73 0.40 -6.77
C ILE A 96 -3.22 0.72 -6.68
N ALA A 97 -3.70 0.88 -5.45
CA ALA A 97 -5.12 1.13 -5.15
C ALA A 97 -5.39 2.49 -4.49
N SER A 98 -4.34 3.22 -4.08
CA SER A 98 -4.46 4.51 -3.41
C SER A 98 -3.27 5.43 -3.63
N LEU A 99 -3.44 6.71 -3.32
CA LEU A 99 -2.37 7.72 -3.44
C LEU A 99 -1.24 7.43 -2.47
N ASP A 100 -1.53 6.99 -1.26
CA ASP A 100 -0.52 6.61 -0.28
C ASP A 100 0.34 5.44 -0.78
N GLN A 101 -0.29 4.43 -1.40
CA GLN A 101 0.45 3.32 -2.01
C GLN A 101 1.33 3.78 -3.16
N ALA A 102 0.81 4.65 -4.03
CA ALA A 102 1.60 5.23 -5.11
C ALA A 102 2.78 6.03 -4.55
N ASN A 103 2.55 6.92 -3.59
CA ASN A 103 3.59 7.75 -3.00
C ASN A 103 4.66 6.91 -2.29
N ALA A 104 4.25 5.91 -1.51
CA ALA A 104 5.17 4.97 -0.87
C ALA A 104 6.01 4.21 -1.91
N TYR A 105 5.38 3.73 -2.98
CA TYR A 105 6.07 3.04 -4.07
C TYR A 105 7.13 3.94 -4.72
N LEU A 106 6.75 5.15 -5.12
CA LEU A 106 7.62 6.11 -5.80
C LEU A 106 8.77 6.60 -4.90
N SER A 107 8.53 6.73 -3.60
CA SER A 107 9.55 7.11 -2.61
C SER A 107 10.56 6.00 -2.37
N GLN A 108 10.13 4.74 -2.46
CA GLN A 108 11.01 3.57 -2.32
C GLN A 108 11.78 3.27 -3.63
N HIS A 109 11.23 3.64 -4.78
CA HIS A 109 11.78 3.33 -6.10
C HIS A 109 12.10 4.59 -6.89
N GLY A 110 13.40 4.89 -6.98
CA GLY A 110 13.96 6.01 -7.77
C GLY A 110 14.08 5.73 -9.28
N ASN A 111 13.25 4.85 -9.84
CA ASN A 111 13.32 4.50 -11.26
C ASN A 111 13.02 5.72 -12.14
N ALA A 112 13.92 6.02 -13.07
CA ALA A 112 13.74 7.09 -14.05
C ALA A 112 12.65 6.76 -15.08
N HIS A 113 12.43 5.47 -15.36
CA HIS A 113 11.38 5.03 -16.28
C HIS A 113 10.39 4.16 -15.52
N LEU A 114 9.10 4.49 -15.66
CA LEU A 114 8.01 3.72 -15.09
C LEU A 114 7.15 3.10 -16.15
N ILE A 115 6.67 1.91 -15.89
CA ILE A 115 5.62 1.28 -16.65
C ILE A 115 4.30 1.43 -15.88
N LEU A 116 3.46 2.34 -16.35
CA LEU A 116 2.13 2.58 -15.78
C LEU A 116 1.11 1.65 -16.42
N GLY A 117 0.39 0.89 -15.61
CA GLY A 117 -0.79 0.17 -16.04
C GLY A 117 -2.00 1.08 -15.90
N LEU A 118 -2.56 1.51 -17.02
CA LEU A 118 -3.76 2.36 -17.08
C LEU A 118 -4.93 1.56 -17.63
N ARG A 119 -6.12 1.74 -17.05
CA ARG A 119 -7.37 1.25 -17.60
C ARG A 119 -8.17 2.42 -18.15
N HIS A 120 -8.59 2.30 -19.40
CA HIS A 120 -9.51 3.24 -20.03
C HIS A 120 -10.72 2.47 -20.50
N GLN A 121 -11.88 2.80 -19.92
CA GLN A 121 -13.10 2.01 -20.10
C GLN A 121 -12.84 0.55 -19.66
N ASP A 122 -12.76 -0.39 -20.59
CA ASP A 122 -12.50 -1.81 -20.33
C ASP A 122 -11.13 -2.30 -20.84
N ALA A 123 -10.32 -1.40 -21.42
CA ALA A 123 -9.02 -1.74 -21.97
C ALA A 123 -7.89 -1.36 -21.01
N VAL A 124 -7.05 -2.33 -20.66
CA VAL A 124 -5.80 -2.08 -19.91
C VAL A 124 -4.66 -1.86 -20.89
N ARG A 125 -3.94 -0.74 -20.74
CA ARG A 125 -2.75 -0.40 -21.49
C ARG A 125 -1.55 -0.19 -20.58
N MET A 126 -0.39 -0.61 -21.04
CA MET A 126 0.88 -0.36 -20.36
C MET A 126 1.57 0.82 -21.05
N VAL A 127 1.88 1.86 -20.30
CA VAL A 127 2.44 3.10 -20.81
C VAL A 127 3.76 3.37 -20.10
N ALA A 128 4.83 3.56 -20.88
CA ALA A 128 6.11 3.97 -20.32
C ALA A 128 6.11 5.48 -20.07
N LEU A 129 6.39 5.89 -18.83
CA LEU A 129 6.53 7.27 -18.41
C LEU A 129 7.96 7.55 -17.95
N ASP A 130 8.58 8.58 -18.52
CA ASP A 130 9.87 9.09 -18.04
C ASP A 130 9.65 10.08 -16.89
N ARG A 131 10.37 9.88 -15.77
CA ARG A 131 10.37 10.78 -14.62
C ARG A 131 11.44 11.87 -14.71
N SER A 132 12.34 11.79 -15.68
CA SER A 132 13.43 12.75 -15.82
C SER A 132 12.88 14.16 -16.01
N PRO A 133 13.35 15.17 -15.24
CA PRO A 133 13.03 16.56 -15.54
C PRO A 133 13.63 16.91 -16.91
N ASP A 134 12.81 17.50 -17.78
CA ASP A 134 13.24 18.08 -19.07
C ASP A 134 14.16 19.30 -18.81
#